data_AF-A0ABD5S4T6-F1
#
_entry.id   AF-A0ABD5S4T6-F1
#
_cell.length_a   1.000
_cell.length_b   1.000
_cell.length_c   1.000
_cell.angle_alpha   90.00
_cell.angle_beta   90.00
_cell.angle_gamma   90.00
#
_symmetry.space_group_name_H-M   'P 1'
#
loop_
_entity.id
_entity.type
_entity.pdbx_description
1 polymer ?
#
loop_
_entity_poly.entity_id
_entity_poly.type
_entity_poly.pdbx_seq_one_letter_code
_entity_poly.pdbx_strand_id
1 'polypeptide(L)'
;MDSIVEDAIDEAEHSEDGPAQNGAGTVDASETHTQTTGKMSDDQLEDILQDLQTDITVVGCGGAGGNTVNRMAEEGIHGAKLVAANTDVQHLVNIEADTKILIGQQKTQGRGAGSLPQVGEEAAIESQDEIQDSIQGSDMVFVTAGLGGGTGTGSAPVVAKAARE
;
A
#
# COMPACT_ATOMS: atom_id res chain seq x y z
N MET A 1 34.07 -10.90 11.97
CA MET A 1 34.11 -12.26 11.41
C MET A 1 33.78 -12.11 9.93
N ASP A 2 34.46 -11.16 9.27
CA ASP A 2 33.94 -10.48 8.07
C ASP A 2 34.92 -10.52 6.89
N SER A 3 36.09 -11.17 7.02
CA SER A 3 37.10 -11.17 5.95
C SER A 3 36.94 -12.30 4.92
N ILE A 4 36.15 -13.34 5.20
CA ILE A 4 36.03 -14.50 4.29
C ILE A 4 35.03 -14.22 3.16
N VAL A 5 34.07 -13.32 3.40
CA VAL A 5 33.02 -12.99 2.43
C VAL A 5 33.50 -11.92 1.46
N GLU A 6 34.33 -10.97 1.92
CA GLU A 6 34.93 -9.93 1.06
C GLU A 6 36.00 -10.53 0.13
N ASP A 7 36.83 -11.46 0.61
CA ASP A 7 37.85 -12.14 -0.21
C ASP A 7 37.23 -12.98 -1.35
N ALA A 8 36.01 -13.50 -1.16
CA ALA A 8 35.32 -14.32 -2.16
C ALA A 8 34.67 -13.49 -3.29
N ILE A 9 34.41 -12.21 -3.05
CA ILE A 9 33.79 -11.31 -4.04
C ILE A 9 34.89 -10.75 -4.96
N ASP A 10 36.07 -10.43 -4.43
CA ASP A 10 37.20 -9.91 -5.22
C ASP A 10 37.80 -10.96 -6.21
N GLU A 11 37.77 -12.25 -5.86
CA GLU A 11 38.22 -13.32 -6.77
C GLU A 11 37.30 -13.55 -7.98
N ALA A 12 36.02 -13.18 -7.87
CA ALA A 12 35.06 -13.33 -8.98
C ALA A 12 35.17 -12.21 -10.04
N GLU A 13 35.74 -11.05 -9.68
CA GLU A 13 35.81 -9.89 -10.58
C GLU A 13 37.09 -9.78 -11.42
N HIS A 14 38.08 -10.67 -11.24
CA HIS A 14 39.42 -10.53 -11.87
C HIS A 14 39.87 -11.68 -12.78
N SER A 15 38.96 -12.45 -13.39
CA SER A 15 39.34 -13.40 -14.43
C SER A 15 38.73 -13.10 -15.81
N GLU A 16 39.19 -12.02 -16.44
CA GLU A 16 39.28 -11.92 -17.90
C GLU A 16 40.76 -11.81 -18.30
N ASP A 17 41.31 -12.85 -18.96
CA ASP A 17 42.09 -12.72 -20.23
C ASP A 17 42.70 -14.06 -20.73
N GLY A 18 42.28 -14.50 -21.93
CA GLY A 18 42.99 -15.22 -23.02
C GLY A 18 43.86 -16.50 -22.81
N PRO A 19 44.29 -17.23 -23.89
CA PRO A 19 44.39 -16.81 -25.30
C PRO A 19 43.92 -17.79 -26.41
N ALA A 20 43.99 -17.28 -27.65
CA ALA A 20 43.49 -17.73 -28.97
C ALA A 20 43.97 -19.08 -29.58
N GLN A 21 43.22 -19.60 -30.57
CA GLN A 21 43.75 -19.92 -31.93
C GLN A 21 42.69 -20.18 -33.02
N ASN A 22 43.10 -19.84 -34.27
CA ASN A 22 42.38 -19.63 -35.53
C ASN A 22 41.59 -20.80 -36.15
N GLY A 23 40.55 -20.44 -36.92
CA GLY A 23 40.03 -21.24 -38.04
C GLY A 23 39.06 -20.43 -38.92
N ALA A 24 39.51 -20.00 -40.09
CA ALA A 24 38.70 -19.29 -41.08
C ALA A 24 37.65 -20.22 -41.72
N GLY A 25 36.39 -19.80 -41.74
CA GLY A 25 35.31 -20.48 -42.43
C GLY A 25 34.11 -19.55 -42.59
N THR A 26 33.94 -19.01 -43.79
CA THR A 26 32.74 -18.30 -44.22
C THR A 26 31.56 -19.25 -44.30
N VAL A 27 30.53 -19.02 -43.49
CA VAL A 27 29.15 -19.45 -43.79
C VAL A 27 28.20 -18.33 -43.43
N ASP A 28 27.59 -17.83 -44.50
CA ASP A 28 26.39 -17.00 -44.51
C ASP A 28 25.18 -17.80 -43.99
N ALA A 29 24.12 -17.06 -43.68
CA ALA A 29 22.75 -17.46 -43.42
C ALA A 29 22.34 -17.63 -41.94
N SER A 30 21.45 -16.70 -41.58
CA SER A 30 20.15 -17.02 -40.97
C SER A 30 20.12 -17.20 -39.46
N GLU A 31 19.57 -16.18 -38.81
CA GLU A 31 18.53 -16.31 -37.78
C GLU A 31 18.64 -17.55 -36.90
N THR A 32 19.28 -17.41 -35.75
CA THR A 32 18.84 -18.16 -34.57
C THR A 32 17.96 -17.25 -33.75
N HIS A 33 16.76 -16.99 -34.27
CA HIS A 33 15.61 -16.77 -33.39
C HIS A 33 15.49 -18.03 -32.56
N THR A 34 15.94 -17.97 -31.31
CA THR A 34 15.49 -18.90 -30.29
C THR A 34 13.97 -18.76 -30.27
N GLN A 35 13.28 -19.71 -30.90
CA GLN A 35 11.83 -19.81 -30.84
C GLN A 35 11.46 -20.11 -29.39
N THR A 36 11.33 -19.06 -28.58
CA THR A 36 10.61 -19.12 -27.32
C THR A 36 9.14 -19.22 -27.68
N THR A 37 8.55 -20.37 -27.42
CA THR A 37 7.11 -20.58 -27.49
C THR A 37 6.44 -19.80 -26.36
N GLY A 38 6.33 -18.49 -26.52
CA GLY A 38 5.60 -17.55 -25.66
C GLY A 38 5.11 -16.43 -26.57
N LYS A 39 3.80 -16.27 -26.72
CA LYS A 39 3.20 -15.37 -27.73
C LYS A 39 3.09 -13.90 -27.27
N MET A 40 3.68 -13.54 -26.13
CA MET A 40 3.55 -12.22 -25.51
C MET A 40 4.93 -11.66 -25.16
N SER A 41 5.14 -10.36 -25.37
CA SER A 41 6.34 -9.65 -24.91
C SER A 41 6.27 -9.35 -23.41
N ASP A 42 7.43 -9.07 -22.80
CA ASP A 42 7.51 -8.74 -21.37
C ASP A 42 6.63 -7.52 -21.01
N ASP A 43 6.59 -6.47 -21.84
CA ASP A 43 5.70 -5.32 -21.67
C ASP A 43 4.21 -5.73 -21.62
N GLN A 44 3.80 -6.67 -22.48
CA GLN A 44 2.41 -7.16 -22.50
C GLN A 44 2.09 -8.01 -21.26
N LEU A 45 3.10 -8.69 -20.71
CA LEU A 45 2.95 -9.45 -19.47
C LEU A 45 2.85 -8.50 -18.27
N GLU A 46 3.59 -7.40 -18.25
CA GLU A 46 3.49 -6.36 -17.21
C GLU A 46 2.11 -5.68 -17.19
N ASP A 47 1.57 -5.31 -18.36
CA ASP A 47 0.22 -4.75 -18.47
C ASP A 47 -0.84 -5.70 -17.88
N ILE A 48 -0.76 -6.99 -18.22
CA ILE A 48 -1.69 -8.01 -17.69
C ILE A 48 -1.51 -8.18 -16.17
N LEU A 49 -0.26 -8.15 -15.67
CA LEU A 49 0.01 -8.25 -14.24
C LEU A 49 -0.57 -7.05 -13.48
N GLN A 50 -0.49 -5.85 -14.05
CA GLN A 50 -1.04 -4.65 -13.45
C GLN A 50 -2.58 -4.70 -13.40
N ASP A 51 -3.23 -5.16 -14.47
CA ASP A 51 -4.70 -5.36 -14.51
C ASP A 51 -5.19 -6.45 -13.53
N LEU A 52 -4.31 -7.39 -13.15
CA LEU A 52 -4.62 -8.44 -12.18
C LEU A 52 -4.34 -8.03 -10.73
N GLN A 53 -3.67 -6.90 -10.51
CA GLN A 53 -3.35 -6.43 -9.17
C GLN A 53 -4.64 -5.99 -8.46
N THR A 54 -4.88 -6.52 -7.26
CA THR A 54 -6.03 -6.13 -6.45
C THR A 54 -5.68 -4.90 -5.62
N ASP A 55 -6.46 -3.84 -5.78
CA ASP A 55 -6.28 -2.61 -4.99
C ASP A 55 -6.99 -2.73 -3.64
N ILE A 56 -6.19 -2.81 -2.57
CA ILE A 56 -6.67 -2.97 -1.20
C ILE A 56 -6.48 -1.66 -0.43
N THR A 57 -7.52 -1.21 0.27
CA THR A 57 -7.45 -0.08 1.20
C THR A 57 -7.84 -0.51 2.61
N VAL A 58 -7.06 -0.10 3.61
CA VAL A 58 -7.36 -0.32 5.03
C VAL A 58 -7.69 1.02 5.67
N VAL A 59 -8.90 1.16 6.21
CA VAL A 59 -9.37 2.38 6.88
C VAL A 59 -9.48 2.16 8.39
N GLY A 60 -8.61 2.80 9.15
CA GLY A 60 -8.59 2.82 10.60
C GLY A 60 -9.45 3.94 11.17
N CYS A 61 -10.56 3.57 11.83
CA CYS A 61 -11.51 4.50 12.41
C CYS A 61 -11.27 4.74 13.92
N GLY A 62 -11.11 6.01 14.30
CA GLY A 62 -10.92 6.42 15.69
C GLY A 62 -9.56 6.02 16.27
N GLY A 63 -9.42 6.08 17.60
CA GLY A 63 -8.13 5.84 18.26
C GLY A 63 -7.57 4.42 18.04
N ALA A 64 -8.34 3.39 18.37
CA ALA A 64 -7.89 2.00 18.20
C ALA A 64 -7.70 1.59 16.73
N GLY A 65 -8.56 2.09 15.82
CA GLY A 65 -8.40 1.88 14.38
C GLY A 65 -7.12 2.56 13.87
N GLY A 66 -6.88 3.80 14.28
CA GLY A 66 -5.65 4.54 13.97
C GLY A 66 -4.40 3.82 14.48
N ASN A 67 -4.41 3.32 15.72
CA ASN A 67 -3.28 2.54 16.26
C ASN A 67 -3.02 1.26 15.47
N THR A 68 -4.08 0.60 15.00
CA THR A 68 -3.95 -0.58 14.13
C THR A 68 -3.25 -0.20 12.84
N VAL A 69 -3.69 0.87 12.18
CA VAL A 69 -3.08 1.37 10.94
C VAL A 69 -1.62 1.78 11.15
N ASN A 70 -1.34 2.50 12.24
CA ASN A 70 0.03 2.88 12.61
C ASN A 70 0.94 1.66 12.73
N ARG A 71 0.46 0.60 13.39
CA ARG A 71 1.22 -0.65 13.52
C ARG A 71 1.45 -1.32 12.17
N MET A 72 0.49 -1.27 11.26
CA MET A 72 0.65 -1.81 9.90
C MET A 72 1.72 -1.03 9.12
N ALA A 73 1.78 0.29 9.28
CA ALA A 73 2.82 1.12 8.68
C ALA A 73 4.21 0.80 9.26
N GLU A 74 4.33 0.74 10.59
CA GLU A 74 5.59 0.43 11.29
C GLU A 74 6.16 -0.95 10.92
N GLU A 75 5.29 -1.95 10.75
CA GLU A 75 5.68 -3.32 10.36
C GLU A 75 5.94 -3.46 8.85
N GLY A 76 5.71 -2.40 8.05
CA GLY A 76 5.96 -2.39 6.62
C GLY A 76 5.01 -3.28 5.81
N ILE A 77 3.71 -3.28 6.14
CA ILE A 77 2.72 -4.00 5.32
C ILE A 77 2.66 -3.38 3.93
N HIS A 78 3.01 -4.17 2.92
CA HIS A 78 2.95 -3.80 1.51
C HIS A 78 1.66 -4.31 0.85
N GLY A 79 1.25 -3.63 -0.23
CA GLY A 79 0.09 -4.05 -1.03
C GLY A 79 -1.26 -3.58 -0.51
N ALA A 80 -1.30 -2.66 0.46
CA ALA A 80 -2.52 -2.00 0.88
C ALA A 80 -2.28 -0.51 1.15
N LYS A 81 -3.22 0.34 0.70
CA LYS A 81 -3.26 1.76 1.05
C LYS A 81 -3.78 1.92 2.49
N LEU A 82 -3.02 2.62 3.32
CA LEU A 82 -3.33 2.83 4.72
C LEU A 82 -3.99 4.20 4.94
N VAL A 83 -5.22 4.20 5.45
CA VAL A 83 -6.01 5.40 5.73
C VAL A 83 -6.37 5.46 7.20
N ALA A 84 -6.11 6.59 7.87
CA ALA A 84 -6.52 6.84 9.24
C ALA A 84 -7.58 7.96 9.29
N ALA A 85 -8.75 7.69 9.87
CA ALA A 85 -9.84 8.64 10.03
C ALA A 85 -10.15 8.87 11.51
N ASN A 86 -10.02 10.10 12.00
CA ASN A 86 -10.28 10.41 13.41
C ASN A 86 -10.82 11.83 13.61
N THR A 87 -11.57 12.05 14.68
CA THR A 87 -12.05 13.39 15.13
C THR A 87 -11.06 14.09 16.06
N ASP A 88 -10.07 13.35 16.58
CA ASP A 88 -9.03 13.88 17.47
C ASP A 88 -7.74 14.16 16.66
N VAL A 89 -7.41 15.44 16.52
CA VAL A 89 -6.23 15.89 15.77
C VAL A 89 -4.93 15.47 16.44
N GLN A 90 -4.88 15.46 17.78
CA GLN A 90 -3.66 15.12 18.51
C GLN A 90 -3.31 13.65 18.30
N HIS A 91 -4.32 12.78 18.33
CA HIS A 91 -4.13 11.38 18.01
C HIS A 91 -3.71 11.21 16.54
N LEU A 92 -4.42 11.85 15.61
CA LEU A 92 -4.21 11.68 14.17
C LEU A 92 -2.81 12.12 13.70
N VAL A 93 -2.26 13.21 14.25
CA VAL A 93 -0.92 13.70 13.90
C VAL A 93 0.16 12.64 14.13
N ASN A 94 0.01 11.84 15.19
CA ASN A 94 0.99 10.83 15.60
C ASN A 94 0.84 9.48 14.87
N ILE A 95 -0.18 9.30 14.03
CA ILE A 95 -0.40 8.06 13.27
C ILE A 95 0.39 8.10 11.96
N GLU A 96 1.13 7.06 11.63
CA GLU A 96 1.70 6.82 10.30
C GLU A 96 0.67 6.12 9.41
N ALA A 97 0.34 6.76 8.29
CA ALA A 97 -0.61 6.28 7.29
C ALA A 97 -0.39 7.06 5.98
N ASP A 98 -0.72 6.47 4.84
CA ASP A 98 -0.63 7.12 3.52
C ASP A 98 -1.62 8.29 3.41
N THR A 99 -2.77 8.18 4.06
CA THR A 99 -3.80 9.23 4.09
C THR A 99 -4.33 9.41 5.51
N LYS A 100 -4.44 10.65 5.96
CA LYS A 100 -5.00 11.01 7.28
C LYS A 100 -6.17 11.95 7.09
N ILE A 101 -7.33 11.60 7.64
CA ILE A 101 -8.59 12.35 7.49
C ILE A 101 -9.05 12.83 8.87
N LEU A 102 -9.10 14.15 9.05
CA LEU A 102 -9.67 14.76 10.24
C LEU A 102 -11.18 14.94 10.04
N ILE A 103 -11.95 13.95 10.46
CA ILE A 103 -13.41 13.97 10.27
C ILE A 103 -14.09 14.88 11.30
N GLY A 104 -15.17 15.56 10.88
CA GLY A 104 -15.98 16.40 11.77
C GLY A 104 -15.24 17.61 12.34
N GLN A 105 -14.47 18.31 11.50
CA GLN A 105 -13.71 19.49 11.90
C GLN A 105 -14.64 20.59 12.46
N GLN A 106 -15.80 20.80 11.85
CA GLN A 106 -16.77 21.78 12.33
C GLN A 106 -17.49 21.28 13.59
N LYS A 107 -17.83 19.98 13.64
CA LYS A 107 -18.53 19.39 14.78
C LYS A 107 -17.71 19.33 16.06
N THR A 108 -16.44 18.93 15.96
CA THR A 108 -15.60 18.59 17.13
C THR A 108 -14.45 19.56 17.35
N GLN A 109 -14.16 20.42 16.37
CA GLN A 109 -12.99 21.33 16.39
C GLN A 109 -11.66 20.57 16.61
N GLY A 110 -11.60 19.31 16.17
CA GLY A 110 -10.44 18.44 16.32
C GLY A 110 -10.21 17.90 17.74
N ARG A 111 -11.18 18.01 18.65
CA ARG A 111 -11.06 17.60 20.06
C ARG A 111 -11.53 16.17 20.34
N GLY A 112 -12.03 15.46 19.33
CA GLY A 112 -12.59 14.12 19.49
C GLY A 112 -14.10 14.09 19.76
N ALA A 113 -14.70 12.90 19.61
CA ALA A 113 -16.14 12.66 19.77
C ALA A 113 -16.62 12.41 21.21
N GLY A 114 -15.73 12.50 22.22
CA GLY A 114 -16.10 12.40 23.64
C GLY A 114 -16.81 11.10 24.03
N SER A 115 -16.47 9.98 23.40
CA SER A 115 -17.12 8.66 23.59
C SER A 115 -18.59 8.58 23.18
N LEU A 116 -19.10 9.55 22.41
CA LEU A 116 -20.46 9.54 21.88
C LEU A 116 -20.48 9.04 20.43
N PRO A 117 -21.05 7.85 20.14
CA PRO A 117 -21.09 7.32 18.77
C PRO A 117 -21.79 8.25 17.78
N GLN A 118 -22.88 8.90 18.20
CA GLN A 118 -23.63 9.84 17.36
C GLN A 118 -22.76 11.01 16.87
N VAL A 119 -21.86 11.50 17.71
CA VAL A 119 -20.92 12.58 17.32
C VAL A 119 -19.90 12.04 16.30
N GLY A 120 -19.44 10.80 16.46
CA GLY A 120 -18.55 10.15 15.49
C GLY A 120 -19.22 9.87 14.14
N GLU A 121 -20.49 9.49 14.15
CA GLU A 121 -21.31 9.27 12.95
C GLU A 121 -21.53 10.58 12.20
N GLU A 122 -22.01 11.63 12.89
CA GLU A 122 -22.20 12.95 12.29
C GLU A 122 -20.89 13.54 11.74
N ALA A 123 -19.77 13.34 12.45
CA ALA A 123 -18.45 13.74 11.98
C ALA A 123 -18.04 13.02 10.69
N ALA A 124 -18.34 11.73 10.57
CA ALA A 124 -18.03 10.97 9.36
C ALA A 124 -18.94 11.38 8.19
N ILE A 125 -20.21 11.70 8.44
CA ILE A 125 -21.13 12.22 7.43
C ILE A 125 -20.69 13.61 6.95
N GLU A 126 -20.22 14.48 7.85
CA GLU A 126 -19.67 15.80 7.50
C GLU A 126 -18.51 15.68 6.49
N SER A 127 -17.68 14.65 6.63
CA SER A 127 -16.49 14.39 5.81
C SER A 127 -16.68 13.22 4.83
N GLN A 128 -17.91 12.97 4.38
CA GLN A 128 -18.21 11.80 3.53
C GLN A 128 -17.45 11.83 2.20
N ASP A 129 -17.32 13.00 1.59
CA ASP A 129 -16.61 13.17 0.31
C ASP A 129 -15.13 12.78 0.45
N GLU A 130 -14.45 13.25 1.51
CA GLU A 130 -13.06 12.89 1.80
C GLU A 130 -12.87 11.39 2.03
N ILE A 131 -13.84 10.76 2.72
CA ILE A 131 -13.82 9.31 2.95
C ILE A 131 -13.97 8.58 1.61
N GLN A 132 -14.88 9.01 0.74
CA GLN A 132 -15.13 8.39 -0.56
C GLN A 132 -13.91 8.51 -1.48
N ASP A 133 -13.31 9.69 -1.56
CA ASP A 133 -12.09 9.92 -2.34
C ASP A 133 -10.94 9.04 -1.83
N SER A 134 -10.87 8.78 -0.51
CA SER A 134 -9.80 7.96 0.06
C SER A 134 -9.89 6.48 -0.30
N ILE A 135 -11.08 5.97 -0.61
CA ILE A 135 -11.34 4.56 -0.92
C ILE A 135 -11.65 4.31 -2.40
N GLN A 136 -11.80 5.37 -3.21
CA GLN A 136 -12.05 5.27 -4.64
C GLN A 136 -10.97 4.44 -5.34
N GLY A 137 -11.42 3.53 -6.22
CA GLY A 137 -10.53 2.63 -6.97
C GLY A 137 -10.12 1.36 -6.21
N SER A 138 -10.53 1.19 -4.95
CA SER A 138 -10.23 -0.04 -4.21
C SER A 138 -11.18 -1.17 -4.60
N ASP A 139 -10.63 -2.35 -4.90
CA ASP A 139 -11.41 -3.59 -5.04
C ASP A 139 -11.89 -4.11 -3.69
N MET A 140 -11.09 -3.90 -2.64
CA MET A 140 -11.39 -4.37 -1.30
C MET A 140 -11.05 -3.31 -0.25
N VAL A 141 -12.00 -3.05 0.65
CA VAL A 141 -11.83 -2.11 1.77
C VAL A 141 -11.96 -2.83 3.10
N PHE A 142 -10.90 -2.78 3.91
CA PHE A 142 -10.91 -3.25 5.29
C PHE A 142 -11.18 -2.10 6.24
N VAL A 143 -12.30 -2.15 6.96
CA VAL A 143 -12.61 -1.17 8.00
C VAL A 143 -12.21 -1.73 9.35
N THR A 144 -11.25 -1.10 10.02
CA THR A 144 -10.79 -1.49 11.36
C THR A 144 -11.16 -0.42 12.39
N ALA A 145 -11.78 -0.83 13.48
CA ALA A 145 -12.20 0.06 14.56
C ALA A 145 -12.24 -0.68 15.89
N GLY A 146 -11.87 0.02 16.96
CA GLY A 146 -12.22 -0.41 18.31
C GLY A 146 -13.61 0.09 18.67
N LEU A 147 -14.56 -0.82 18.91
CA LEU A 147 -15.91 -0.48 19.31
C LEU A 147 -15.99 -0.08 20.80
N GLY A 148 -17.01 0.71 21.15
CA GLY A 148 -17.27 1.20 22.51
C GLY A 148 -16.85 2.66 22.74
N GLY A 149 -16.01 3.22 21.87
CA GLY A 149 -15.70 4.65 21.83
C GLY A 149 -16.69 5.46 20.98
N GLY A 150 -16.44 6.76 20.83
CA GLY A 150 -17.29 7.65 20.04
C GLY A 150 -16.98 7.58 18.56
N THR A 151 -15.74 7.93 18.19
CA THR A 151 -15.32 8.01 16.79
C THR A 151 -15.41 6.67 16.09
N GLY A 152 -14.70 5.65 16.58
CA GLY A 152 -14.63 4.36 15.91
C GLY A 152 -16.01 3.69 15.75
N THR A 153 -16.87 3.76 16.76
CA THR A 153 -18.22 3.17 16.69
C THR A 153 -19.15 3.97 15.77
N GLY A 154 -19.05 5.29 15.75
CA GLY A 154 -19.89 6.14 14.89
C GLY A 154 -19.45 6.17 13.43
N SER A 155 -18.15 6.24 13.17
CA SER A 155 -17.63 6.45 11.81
C SER A 155 -17.51 5.15 11.00
N ALA A 156 -17.22 4.01 11.65
CA ALA A 156 -17.00 2.75 10.93
C ALA A 156 -18.19 2.31 10.06
N PRO A 157 -19.45 2.40 10.51
CA PRO A 157 -20.61 2.10 9.66
C PRO A 157 -20.74 3.04 8.45
N VAL A 158 -20.37 4.32 8.60
CA VAL A 158 -20.40 5.31 7.51
C VAL A 158 -19.35 4.99 6.45
N VAL A 159 -18.12 4.69 6.88
CA VAL A 159 -17.03 4.25 5.99
C VAL A 159 -17.42 2.95 5.27
N ALA A 160 -17.97 1.97 5.98
CA ALA A 160 -18.40 0.70 5.38
C ALA A 160 -19.53 0.90 4.36
N LYS A 161 -20.42 1.86 4.59
CA LYS A 161 -21.46 2.22 3.62
C LYS A 161 -20.85 2.88 2.37
N ALA A 162 -19.92 3.83 2.55
CA ALA A 162 -19.23 4.48 1.45
C ALA A 162 -18.43 3.48 0.58
N ALA A 163 -17.82 2.47 1.19
CA ALA A 163 -17.08 1.43 0.47
C ALA A 163 -17.96 0.49 -0.36
N ARG A 164 -19.27 0.44 -0.09
CA ARG A 164 -20.22 -0.40 -0.82
C ARG A 164 -20.89 0.33 -1.98
N GLU A 165 -20.91 1.66 -1.94
CA GLU A 165 -21.57 2.54 -2.92
C GLU A 165 -20.62 2.90 -4.07
#